data_AF-A0A318ELI9-F1
#
_entry.id   AF-A0A318ELI9-F1
#
_cell.length_a   1.000
_cell.length_b   1.000
_cell.length_c   1.000
_cell.angle_alpha   90.00
_cell.angle_beta   90.00
_cell.angle_gamma   90.00
#
_symmetry.space_group_name_H-M   'P 1'
#
loop_
_entity.id
_entity.type
_entity.pdbx_description
1 polymer ?
#
loop_
_entity_poly.entity_id
_entity_poly.type
_entity_poly.pdbx_seq_one_letter_code
_entity_poly.pdbx_strand_id
1 'polypeptide(L)'
;MSNLSAINIRELMLKNMQKEEFLMLEGVSENNINDDVYKELIKAIDDKDSSRVDDLIYLIFCFKLFDAKFIELLNNLLVCDWHKQHENIAILLQKLKSPSSVKVLFETATKEFKYLEYDEFYALAVKCIWALGDIGTEQAKENLKLLLNNGNDIIKENAQKQIDRIKNRASKMQ
;
A
#
# COMPACT_ATOMS: atom_id res chain seq x y z
N MET A 1 24.55 11.83 1.88
CA MET A 1 23.30 11.07 1.99
C MET A 1 22.30 12.04 2.59
N SER A 2 21.21 12.37 1.89
CA SER A 2 20.08 13.03 2.56
C SER A 2 19.54 12.07 3.62
N ASN A 3 19.12 12.66 4.74
CA ASN A 3 18.40 11.98 5.80
C ASN A 3 17.20 12.86 6.10
N LEU A 4 16.05 12.55 5.50
CA LEU A 4 14.85 13.36 5.59
C LEU A 4 14.45 13.52 7.07
N SER A 5 14.41 14.73 7.61
CA SER A 5 14.20 14.91 9.05
C SER A 5 12.84 14.38 9.50
N ALA A 6 12.82 13.41 10.43
CA ALA A 6 11.59 12.91 11.03
C ALA A 6 10.75 14.04 11.69
N ILE A 7 11.42 15.06 12.24
CA ILE A 7 10.75 16.24 12.80
C ILE A 7 10.02 17.00 11.70
N ASN A 8 10.68 17.27 10.57
CA ASN A 8 10.06 18.02 9.47
C ASN A 8 8.94 17.21 8.80
N ILE A 9 9.09 15.89 8.69
CA ILE A 9 8.01 15.00 8.23
C ILE A 9 6.80 15.10 9.15
N ARG A 10 7.02 15.12 10.47
CA ARG A 10 5.95 15.27 11.46
C ARG A 10 5.27 16.64 11.36
N GLU A 11 6.01 17.72 11.19
CA GLU A 11 5.42 19.05 10.98
C GLU A 11 4.58 19.10 9.69
N LEU A 12 5.02 18.42 8.63
CA LEU A 12 4.26 18.26 7.38
C LEU A 12 2.98 17.44 7.62
N MET A 13 3.06 16.33 8.36
CA MET A 13 1.90 15.51 8.76
C MET A 13 0.87 16.30 9.56
N LEU A 14 1.33 17.11 10.51
CA LEU A 14 0.49 17.97 11.36
C LEU A 14 -0.04 19.20 10.62
N LYS A 15 0.39 19.42 9.37
CA LYS A 15 0.05 20.59 8.53
C LYS A 15 0.55 21.92 9.11
N ASN A 16 1.58 21.86 9.94
CA ASN A 16 2.30 23.04 10.43
C ASN A 16 3.34 23.53 9.41
N MET A 17 3.69 22.69 8.44
CA MET A 17 4.66 22.96 7.37
C MET A 17 4.03 22.67 6.01
N GLN A 18 4.34 23.49 5.00
CA GLN A 18 3.95 23.23 3.61
C GLN A 18 4.99 22.36 2.89
N LYS A 19 4.61 21.75 1.76
CA LYS A 19 5.51 20.86 1.01
C LYS A 19 6.74 21.58 0.47
N GLU A 20 6.57 22.80 0.00
CA GLU A 20 7.62 23.63 -0.56
C GLU A 20 8.64 24.02 0.53
N GLU A 21 8.13 24.30 1.73
CA GLU A 21 8.95 24.58 2.91
C GLU A 21 9.73 23.33 3.36
N PHE A 22 9.07 22.16 3.38
CA PHE A 22 9.71 20.88 3.68
C PHE A 22 10.89 20.63 2.71
N LEU A 23 10.64 20.71 1.40
CA LEU A 23 11.67 20.51 0.38
C LEU A 23 12.86 21.47 0.55
N MET A 24 12.58 22.74 0.86
CA MET A 24 13.61 23.75 1.13
C MET A 24 14.45 23.41 2.37
N LEU A 25 13.82 23.01 3.48
CA LEU A 25 14.50 22.67 4.73
C LEU A 25 15.33 21.39 4.62
N GLU A 26 14.83 20.40 3.89
CA GLU A 26 15.56 19.16 3.60
C GLU A 26 16.69 19.35 2.58
N GLY A 27 16.71 20.48 1.87
CA GLY A 27 17.64 20.72 0.77
C GLY A 27 17.43 19.76 -0.39
N VAL A 28 16.19 19.28 -0.59
CA VAL A 28 15.80 18.32 -1.62
C VAL A 28 14.91 19.00 -2.64
N SER A 29 15.19 18.78 -3.93
CA SER A 29 14.30 19.28 -4.98
C SER A 29 13.08 18.37 -5.15
N GLU A 30 11.99 18.91 -5.70
CA GLU A 30 10.78 18.13 -5.99
C GLU A 30 11.05 16.95 -6.94
N ASN A 31 12.05 17.08 -7.84
CA ASN A 31 12.45 15.99 -8.73
C ASN A 31 13.22 14.87 -8.01
N ASN A 32 13.88 15.18 -6.89
CA ASN A 32 14.78 14.26 -6.19
C ASN A 32 14.12 13.58 -4.98
N ILE A 33 13.03 14.13 -4.43
CA ILE A 33 12.37 13.57 -3.24
C ILE A 33 11.96 12.10 -3.42
N ASN A 34 11.60 11.72 -4.65
CA ASN A 34 11.26 10.35 -4.99
C ASN A 34 12.44 9.38 -4.77
N ASP A 35 13.65 9.75 -5.18
CA ASP A 35 14.83 8.91 -5.02
C ASP A 35 15.32 8.87 -3.58
N ASP A 36 15.17 9.96 -2.84
CA ASP A 36 15.57 10.04 -1.44
C ASP A 36 14.65 9.22 -0.54
N VAL A 37 13.33 9.33 -0.73
CA VAL A 37 12.35 8.46 -0.05
C VAL A 37 12.61 6.99 -0.35
N TYR A 38 12.95 6.64 -1.60
CA TYR A 38 13.27 5.27 -1.96
C TYR A 38 14.52 4.72 -1.24
N LYS A 39 15.63 5.47 -1.24
CA LYS A 39 16.87 5.08 -0.57
C LYS A 39 16.68 4.93 0.94
N GLU A 40 15.89 5.80 1.54
CA GLU A 40 15.62 5.74 2.97
C GLU A 40 14.65 4.62 3.33
N LEU A 41 13.71 4.28 2.45
CA LEU A 41 12.82 3.15 2.67
C LEU A 41 13.58 1.82 2.66
N ILE A 42 14.58 1.68 1.79
CA ILE A 42 15.51 0.53 1.81
C ILE A 42 16.17 0.42 3.19
N LYS A 43 16.77 1.50 3.69
CA LYS A 43 17.41 1.51 5.01
C LYS A 43 16.44 1.17 6.13
N ALA A 44 15.25 1.77 6.13
CA ALA A 44 14.22 1.49 7.13
C ALA A 44 13.77 0.02 7.13
N ILE A 45 13.73 -0.62 5.96
CA ILE A 45 13.45 -2.06 5.83
C ILE A 45 14.60 -2.89 6.39
N ASP A 46 15.85 -2.56 6.05
CA ASP A 46 17.04 -3.26 6.52
C ASP A 46 17.14 -3.20 8.06
N ASP A 47 16.88 -2.02 8.63
CA ASP A 47 16.92 -1.77 10.08
C ASP A 47 15.63 -2.23 10.81
N LYS A 48 14.59 -2.64 10.07
CA LYS A 48 13.24 -2.92 10.58
C LYS A 48 12.66 -1.78 11.42
N ASP A 49 12.94 -0.54 11.02
CA ASP A 49 12.46 0.66 11.70
C ASP A 49 11.00 0.95 11.29
N SER A 50 10.06 0.44 12.09
CA SER A 50 8.63 0.64 11.86
C SER A 50 8.21 2.10 11.85
N SER A 51 8.78 2.94 12.73
CA SER A 51 8.45 4.37 12.78
C SER A 51 8.94 5.07 11.51
N ARG A 52 10.10 4.65 11.00
CA ARG A 52 10.62 5.23 9.77
C ARG A 52 9.84 4.80 8.54
N VAL A 53 9.36 3.56 8.49
CA VAL A 53 8.43 3.12 7.44
C VAL A 53 7.15 3.96 7.47
N ASP A 54 6.59 4.25 8.65
CA ASP A 54 5.40 5.09 8.79
C ASP A 54 5.62 6.49 8.17
N ASP A 55 6.73 7.14 8.50
CA ASP A 55 7.13 8.45 7.96
C ASP A 55 7.23 8.43 6.43
N LEU A 56 7.93 7.44 5.88
CA LEU A 56 8.23 7.37 4.45
C LEU A 56 6.99 6.99 3.63
N ILE A 57 6.13 6.11 4.15
CA ILE A 57 4.83 5.80 3.53
C ILE A 57 3.96 7.06 3.46
N TYR A 58 3.95 7.89 4.51
CA TYR A 58 3.27 9.18 4.47
C TYR A 58 3.83 10.09 3.37
N LEU A 59 5.15 10.20 3.23
CA LEU A 59 5.76 11.02 2.17
C LEU A 59 5.39 10.52 0.77
N ILE A 60 5.31 9.21 0.55
CA ILE A 60 4.85 8.64 -0.73
C ILE A 60 3.44 9.14 -1.06
N PHE A 61 2.52 9.15 -0.10
CA PHE A 61 1.18 9.70 -0.31
C PHE A 61 1.18 11.22 -0.47
N CYS A 62 1.92 11.93 0.39
CA CYS A 62 1.96 13.37 0.44
C CYS A 62 2.44 13.95 -0.90
N PHE A 63 3.56 13.43 -1.42
CA PHE A 63 4.16 13.84 -2.69
C PHE A 63 3.66 13.05 -3.90
N LYS A 64 2.70 12.13 -3.72
CA LYS A 64 2.12 11.28 -4.79
C LYS A 64 3.19 10.50 -5.57
N LEU A 65 4.14 9.92 -4.86
CA LEU A 65 5.30 9.19 -5.41
C LEU A 65 4.92 7.77 -5.87
N PHE A 66 3.94 7.65 -6.75
CA PHE A 66 3.44 6.36 -7.25
C PHE A 66 4.34 5.81 -8.36
N ASP A 67 5.59 5.57 -8.01
CA ASP A 67 6.64 5.07 -8.90
C ASP A 67 6.75 3.54 -8.82
N ALA A 68 6.93 2.89 -9.97
CA ALA A 68 7.07 1.44 -10.08
C ALA A 68 8.27 0.90 -9.28
N LYS A 69 9.31 1.70 -9.04
CA LYS A 69 10.47 1.27 -8.24
C LYS A 69 10.09 0.86 -6.81
N PHE A 70 9.00 1.37 -6.24
CA PHE A 70 8.56 0.99 -4.90
C PHE A 70 7.87 -0.38 -4.85
N ILE A 71 7.46 -0.97 -5.98
CA ILE A 71 6.61 -2.17 -6.00
C ILE A 71 7.24 -3.32 -5.24
N GLU A 72 8.53 -3.59 -5.44
CA GLU A 72 9.22 -4.70 -4.77
C GLU A 72 9.29 -4.48 -3.26
N LEU A 73 9.66 -3.27 -2.82
CA LEU A 73 9.72 -2.90 -1.40
C LEU A 73 8.33 -3.00 -0.74
N LEU A 74 7.28 -2.53 -1.41
CA LEU A 74 5.91 -2.58 -0.92
C LEU A 74 5.38 -4.02 -0.85
N ASN A 75 5.69 -4.86 -1.82
CA ASN A 75 5.35 -6.29 -1.77
C ASN A 75 6.02 -6.98 -0.57
N ASN A 76 7.28 -6.67 -0.30
CA ASN A 76 8.03 -7.22 0.84
C ASN A 76 7.46 -6.73 2.18
N LEU A 77 7.17 -5.44 2.31
CA LEU A 77 6.56 -4.88 3.52
C LEU A 77 5.16 -5.45 3.78
N LEU A 78 4.35 -5.66 2.74
CA LEU A 78 2.97 -6.15 2.91
C LEU A 78 2.88 -7.49 3.68
N VAL A 79 3.90 -8.34 3.61
CA VAL A 79 3.89 -9.66 4.26
C VAL A 79 4.60 -9.68 5.61
N CYS A 80 5.38 -8.65 5.94
CA CYS A 80 6.14 -8.49 7.17
C CYS A 80 5.23 -8.22 8.39
N ASP A 81 5.66 -8.53 9.61
CA ASP A 81 4.87 -8.41 10.84
C ASP A 81 5.41 -7.39 11.86
N TRP A 82 6.51 -6.71 11.53
CA TRP A 82 7.21 -5.78 12.42
C TRP A 82 6.76 -4.31 12.30
N HIS A 83 5.80 -3.99 11.41
CA HIS A 83 5.18 -2.66 11.28
C HIS A 83 3.64 -2.77 11.18
N LYS A 84 2.94 -1.63 11.07
CA LYS A 84 1.46 -1.58 11.03
C LYS A 84 0.89 -0.87 9.78
N GLN A 85 1.72 -0.67 8.76
CA GLN A 85 1.36 0.05 7.53
C GLN A 85 0.63 -0.79 6.47
N HIS A 86 0.26 -2.04 6.75
CA HIS A 86 -0.30 -2.99 5.77
C HIS A 86 -1.44 -2.40 4.94
N GLU A 87 -2.35 -1.70 5.61
CA GLU A 87 -3.49 -1.08 4.95
C GLU A 87 -3.09 0.03 3.97
N ASN A 88 -2.12 0.87 4.35
CA ASN A 88 -1.60 1.94 3.51
C ASN A 88 -0.81 1.37 2.32
N ILE A 89 -0.04 0.31 2.55
CA ILE A 89 0.71 -0.41 1.52
C ILE A 89 -0.25 -1.05 0.51
N ALA A 90 -1.34 -1.68 0.96
CA ALA A 90 -2.37 -2.23 0.07
C ALA A 90 -2.98 -1.16 -0.84
N ILE A 91 -3.22 0.05 -0.32
CA ILE A 91 -3.68 1.21 -1.12
C ILE A 91 -2.62 1.65 -2.13
N LEU A 92 -1.33 1.70 -1.76
CA LEU A 92 -0.25 2.05 -2.69
C LEU A 92 -0.16 1.03 -3.84
N LEU A 93 -0.22 -0.27 -3.51
CA LEU A 93 -0.21 -1.33 -4.52
C LEU A 93 -1.45 -1.30 -5.42
N GLN A 94 -2.63 -0.93 -4.90
CA GLN A 94 -3.82 -0.67 -5.70
C GLN A 94 -3.63 0.48 -6.69
N LYS A 95 -2.90 1.54 -6.32
CA LYS A 95 -2.58 2.66 -7.22
C LYS A 95 -1.58 2.25 -8.31
N LEU A 96 -0.56 1.48 -7.93
CA LEU A 96 0.51 1.02 -8.83
C LEU A 96 0.05 -0.09 -9.78
N LYS A 97 -0.93 -0.89 -9.38
CA LYS A 97 -1.58 -1.95 -10.19
C LYS A 97 -0.61 -2.96 -10.80
N SER A 98 0.49 -3.26 -10.12
CA SER A 98 1.47 -4.22 -10.64
C SER A 98 0.93 -5.65 -10.61
N PRO A 99 1.02 -6.41 -11.71
CA PRO A 99 0.76 -7.85 -11.71
C PRO A 99 1.61 -8.63 -10.70
N SER A 100 2.82 -8.16 -10.39
CA SER A 100 3.70 -8.82 -9.42
C SER A 100 3.16 -8.80 -7.99
N SER A 101 2.22 -7.90 -7.68
CA SER A 101 1.62 -7.77 -6.36
C SER A 101 0.44 -8.72 -6.12
N VAL A 102 -0.07 -9.39 -7.16
CA VAL A 102 -1.30 -10.21 -7.07
C VAL A 102 -1.19 -11.33 -6.04
N LYS A 103 -0.04 -12.03 -6.02
CA LYS A 103 0.17 -13.14 -5.09
C LYS A 103 0.16 -12.64 -3.65
N VAL A 104 0.98 -11.64 -3.33
CA VAL A 104 1.11 -11.12 -1.96
C VAL A 104 -0.17 -10.44 -1.47
N LEU A 105 -0.92 -9.77 -2.35
CA LEU A 105 -2.22 -9.19 -1.99
C LEU A 105 -3.25 -10.26 -1.63
N PHE A 106 -3.28 -11.37 -2.37
CA PHE A 106 -4.18 -12.49 -2.05
C PHE A 106 -3.79 -13.17 -0.73
N GLU A 107 -2.51 -13.47 -0.53
CA GLU A 107 -2.01 -14.06 0.72
C GLU A 107 -2.29 -13.15 1.92
N THR A 108 -2.15 -11.83 1.75
CA THR A 108 -2.43 -10.85 2.80
C THR A 108 -3.93 -10.73 3.09
N ALA A 109 -4.80 -10.87 2.09
CA ALA A 109 -6.25 -10.83 2.28
C ALA A 109 -6.78 -11.99 3.13
N THR A 110 -6.03 -13.08 3.27
CA THR A 110 -6.39 -14.27 4.05
C THR A 110 -5.55 -14.45 5.31
N LYS A 111 -4.61 -13.54 5.57
CA LYS A 111 -3.71 -13.60 6.72
C LYS A 111 -4.25 -12.74 7.87
N GLU A 112 -4.14 -13.27 9.08
CA GLU A 112 -4.39 -12.53 10.31
C GLU A 112 -3.07 -11.96 10.84
N PHE A 113 -3.04 -10.64 11.08
CA PHE A 113 -1.95 -10.00 11.81
C PHE A 113 -2.38 -9.80 13.25
N LYS A 114 -1.48 -10.10 14.21
CA LYS A 114 -1.78 -10.00 15.65
C LYS A 114 -2.32 -8.63 16.07
N TYR A 115 -1.86 -7.55 15.45
CA TYR A 115 -2.33 -6.19 15.78
C TYR A 115 -3.74 -5.89 15.23
N LEU A 116 -4.29 -6.77 14.38
CA LEU A 116 -5.62 -6.69 13.78
C LEU A 116 -6.58 -7.79 14.30
N GLU A 117 -6.21 -8.52 15.36
CA GLU A 117 -7.03 -9.62 15.91
C GLU A 117 -8.46 -9.18 16.26
N TYR A 118 -8.65 -7.92 16.63
CA TYR A 118 -9.94 -7.32 16.98
C TYR A 118 -10.52 -6.42 15.87
N ASP A 119 -9.98 -6.48 14.64
CA ASP A 119 -10.55 -5.75 13.51
C ASP A 119 -11.80 -6.46 12.96
N GLU A 120 -12.97 -6.05 13.45
CA GLU A 120 -14.25 -6.57 12.99
C GLU A 120 -14.57 -6.21 11.53
N PHE A 121 -13.90 -5.20 10.96
CA PHE A 121 -14.17 -4.72 9.60
C PHE A 121 -13.26 -5.35 8.55
N TYR A 122 -12.23 -6.09 8.95
CA TYR A 122 -11.26 -6.73 8.06
C TYR A 122 -10.73 -5.74 7.00
N ALA A 123 -10.43 -4.51 7.43
CA ALA A 123 -10.17 -3.39 6.54
C ALA A 123 -8.96 -3.64 5.63
N LEU A 124 -7.93 -4.31 6.15
CA LEU A 124 -6.79 -4.78 5.36
C LEU A 124 -7.23 -5.74 4.24
N ALA A 125 -8.00 -6.78 4.57
CA ALA A 125 -8.45 -7.76 3.59
C ALA A 125 -9.31 -7.11 2.51
N VAL A 126 -10.20 -6.20 2.89
CA VAL A 126 -11.00 -5.40 1.96
C VAL A 126 -10.10 -4.60 1.01
N LYS A 127 -9.09 -3.89 1.54
CA LYS A 127 -8.15 -3.13 0.70
C LYS A 127 -7.39 -4.03 -0.29
N CYS A 128 -6.93 -5.20 0.14
CA CYS A 128 -6.30 -6.18 -0.74
C CYS A 128 -7.24 -6.69 -1.84
N ILE A 129 -8.49 -6.99 -1.51
CA ILE A 129 -9.53 -7.42 -2.47
C ILE A 129 -9.78 -6.35 -3.54
N TRP A 130 -9.90 -5.09 -3.12
CA TRP A 130 -10.07 -3.98 -4.05
C TRP A 130 -8.85 -3.75 -4.94
N ALA A 131 -7.65 -3.92 -4.38
CA ALA A 131 -6.40 -3.90 -5.14
C ALA A 131 -6.36 -4.99 -6.22
N LEU A 132 -6.70 -6.24 -5.89
CA LEU A 132 -6.82 -7.35 -6.84
C LEU A 132 -7.80 -7.00 -7.97
N GLY A 133 -8.97 -6.45 -7.63
CA GLY A 133 -9.97 -6.06 -8.61
C GLY A 133 -9.53 -4.93 -9.55
N ASP A 134 -8.71 -4.00 -9.07
CA ASP A 134 -8.15 -2.92 -9.90
C ASP A 134 -6.93 -3.35 -10.73
N ILE A 135 -6.15 -4.35 -10.28
CA ILE A 135 -5.09 -4.99 -11.07
C ILE A 135 -5.70 -5.78 -12.23
N GLY A 136 -6.74 -6.58 -11.95
CA GLY A 136 -7.61 -7.15 -13.00
C GLY A 136 -6.95 -8.16 -13.95
N THR A 137 -5.78 -8.71 -13.62
CA THR A 137 -5.18 -9.84 -14.36
C THR A 137 -6.03 -11.10 -14.20
N GLU A 138 -5.84 -12.10 -15.07
CA GLU A 138 -6.55 -13.39 -14.93
C GLU A 138 -6.27 -14.04 -13.57
N GLN A 139 -5.02 -14.03 -13.10
CA GLN A 139 -4.68 -14.51 -11.77
C GLN A 139 -5.40 -13.73 -10.66
N ALA A 140 -5.54 -12.41 -10.79
CA ALA A 140 -6.29 -11.62 -9.80
C ALA A 140 -7.78 -12.00 -9.78
N LYS A 141 -8.38 -12.24 -10.95
CA LYS A 141 -9.77 -12.70 -11.07
C LYS A 141 -9.96 -14.11 -10.48
N GLU A 142 -9.01 -15.01 -10.69
CA GLU A 142 -9.01 -16.34 -10.08
C GLU A 142 -8.90 -16.26 -8.56
N ASN A 143 -7.98 -15.44 -8.04
CA ASN A 143 -7.83 -15.21 -6.61
C ASN A 143 -9.11 -14.63 -5.98
N LEU A 144 -9.80 -13.70 -6.66
CA LEU A 144 -11.10 -13.20 -6.21
C LEU A 144 -12.16 -14.32 -6.13
N LYS A 145 -12.18 -15.26 -7.08
CA LYS A 145 -13.10 -16.42 -7.03
C LYS A 145 -12.78 -17.34 -5.86
N LEU A 146 -11.50 -17.56 -5.55
CA LEU A 146 -11.09 -18.35 -4.39
C LEU A 146 -11.58 -17.74 -3.07
N LEU A 147 -11.57 -16.41 -2.95
CA LEU A 147 -12.05 -15.71 -1.75
C LEU A 147 -13.55 -15.86 -1.49
N LEU A 148 -14.36 -16.29 -2.48
CA LEU A 148 -15.77 -16.61 -2.26
C LEU A 148 -15.97 -17.81 -1.32
N ASN A 149 -14.95 -18.65 -1.16
CA ASN A 149 -14.96 -19.81 -0.27
C ASN A 149 -14.36 -19.52 1.12
N ASN A 150 -13.97 -18.27 1.41
CA ASN A 150 -13.41 -17.90 2.71
C ASN A 150 -14.45 -18.13 3.83
N GLY A 151 -14.07 -18.35 5.09
CA GLY A 151 -15.05 -18.47 6.18
C GLY A 151 -15.73 -17.16 6.55
N ASN A 152 -15.07 -16.02 6.29
CA ASN A 152 -15.50 -14.69 6.68
C ASN A 152 -16.41 -14.02 5.63
N ASP A 153 -17.59 -13.57 6.04
CA ASP A 153 -18.59 -13.00 5.14
C ASP A 153 -18.17 -11.64 4.54
N ILE A 154 -17.43 -10.81 5.28
CA ILE A 154 -16.92 -9.52 4.78
C ILE A 154 -15.96 -9.76 3.59
N ILE A 155 -15.09 -10.76 3.70
CA ILE A 155 -14.18 -11.16 2.62
C ILE A 155 -14.98 -11.66 1.41
N LYS A 156 -15.93 -12.59 1.61
CA LYS A 156 -16.77 -13.13 0.51
C LYS A 156 -17.52 -12.02 -0.22
N GLU A 157 -18.20 -11.15 0.52
CA GLU A 157 -19.01 -10.08 -0.05
C GLU A 157 -18.17 -9.09 -0.86
N ASN A 158 -17.00 -8.70 -0.34
CA ASN A 158 -16.12 -7.79 -1.06
C ASN A 158 -15.52 -8.44 -2.31
N ALA A 159 -15.18 -9.74 -2.26
CA ALA A 159 -14.72 -10.47 -3.44
C ALA A 159 -15.81 -10.52 -4.52
N GLN A 160 -17.05 -10.83 -4.14
CA GLN A 160 -18.20 -10.82 -5.04
C GLN A 160 -18.44 -9.43 -5.66
N LYS A 161 -18.41 -8.36 -4.85
CA LYS A 161 -18.50 -6.97 -5.33
C LYS A 161 -17.45 -6.66 -6.41
N GLN A 162 -16.20 -7.12 -6.22
CA GLN A 162 -15.15 -6.92 -7.21
C GLN A 162 -15.38 -7.71 -8.50
N ILE A 163 -15.82 -8.97 -8.41
CA ILE A 163 -16.16 -9.79 -9.57
C ILE A 163 -17.26 -9.13 -10.40
N ASP A 164 -18.32 -8.63 -9.76
CA ASP A 164 -19.43 -7.98 -10.45
C ASP A 164 -19.01 -6.64 -11.06
N ARG A 165 -18.16 -5.86 -10.36
CA ARG A 165 -17.56 -4.63 -10.89
C ARG A 165 -16.74 -4.89 -12.16
N ILE A 166 -15.95 -5.97 -12.19
CA ILE A 166 -15.14 -6.34 -13.35
C ILE A 166 -16.03 -6.76 -14.53
N LYS A 167 -17.05 -7.60 -14.29
CA LYS A 167 -18.02 -7.99 -15.33
C LYS A 167 -18.71 -6.77 -15.95
N ASN A 168 -19.22 -5.88 -15.11
CA ASN A 168 -19.92 -4.68 -15.55
C ASN A 168 -19.03 -3.71 -16.35
N ARG A 169 -17.73 -3.65 -16.06
CA ARG A 169 -16.78 -2.88 -16.89
C ARG A 169 -16.58 -3.51 -18.26
N ALA A 170 -16.42 -4.84 -18.33
CA ALA A 170 -16.25 -5.55 -19.59
C ALA A 170 -17.48 -5.40 -20.52
N SER A 171 -18.69 -5.47 -19.96
CA SER A 171 -19.93 -5.30 -20.73
C SER A 171 -20.15 -3.89 -21.29
N LYS A 172 -19.46 -2.86 -20.76
CA LYS A 172 -19.53 -1.48 -21.27
C LYS A 172 -18.48 -1.16 -22.35
N MET A 173 -17.54 -2.07 -22.59
CA MET A 173 -16.47 -1.92 -23.58
C MET A 173 -16.78 -2.65 -24.89
N GLN A 174 -17.93 -3.32 -24.97
CA GLN A 174 -18.50 -3.97 -26.16
C GLN A 174 -19.59 -3.07 -26.73
#